data_AF-A0A442BER4-F1
#
_entry.id   AF-A0A442BER4-F1
#
_cell.length_a   1.000
_cell.length_b   1.000
_cell.length_c   1.000
_cell.angle_alpha   90.00
_cell.angle_beta   90.00
_cell.angle_gamma   90.00
#
_symmetry.space_group_name_H-M   'P 1'
#
loop_
_entity.id
_entity.type
_entity.pdbx_description
1 polymer ?
#
loop_
_entity_poly.entity_id
_entity_poly.type
_entity_poly.pdbx_seq_one_letter_code
_entity_poly.pdbx_strand_id
1 'polypeptide(L)'
;MKHLNRTAALGALLALFTAMTPALADGVVYLNKGLVGVGRIRAIQKDKFGETFGSGSGMAIDTKSWARDGAGYKGSLWLLPDRGYNVVGTTDYRPRLNTIAIELTPTAPGVAPVVGKEQTGVKATLADTMLLTDDKGADATGLDPLNGVR
;
A
#
# COMPACT_ATOMS: atom_id res chain seq x y z
N MET A 1 -64.05 -12.70 -6.45
CA MET A 1 -63.04 -11.72 -6.02
C MET A 1 -61.82 -12.46 -5.49
N LYS A 2 -60.67 -12.28 -6.14
CA LYS A 2 -59.41 -12.95 -5.79
C LYS A 2 -58.81 -12.26 -4.56
N HIS A 3 -58.60 -12.97 -3.46
CA HIS A 3 -57.68 -12.52 -2.41
C HIS A 3 -56.48 -13.45 -2.37
N LEU A 4 -55.38 -12.91 -2.88
CA LEU A 4 -54.09 -13.55 -3.07
C LEU A 4 -53.32 -13.48 -1.74
N ASN A 5 -52.89 -14.65 -1.24
CA ASN A 5 -52.03 -14.80 -0.08
C ASN A 5 -50.74 -13.98 -0.25
N ARG A 6 -50.46 -13.05 0.67
CA ARG A 6 -49.15 -12.39 0.77
C ARG A 6 -48.42 -12.92 2.00
N THR A 7 -47.72 -14.02 1.84
CA THR A 7 -46.60 -14.38 2.72
C THR A 7 -45.48 -13.39 2.46
N ALA A 8 -45.33 -12.40 3.34
CA ALA A 8 -44.13 -11.57 3.37
C ALA A 8 -43.01 -12.38 4.02
N ALA A 9 -42.12 -12.95 3.20
CA ALA A 9 -40.88 -13.50 3.69
C ALA A 9 -39.98 -12.33 4.15
N LEU A 10 -39.90 -12.14 5.46
CA LEU A 10 -38.94 -11.22 6.08
C LEU A 10 -37.56 -11.90 6.01
N GLY A 11 -36.86 -11.74 4.90
CA GLY A 11 -35.45 -12.10 4.80
C GLY A 11 -34.63 -11.13 5.64
N ALA A 12 -34.30 -11.51 6.87
CA ALA A 12 -33.32 -10.77 7.67
C ALA A 12 -31.94 -10.95 7.03
N LEU A 13 -31.48 -9.96 6.26
CA LEU A 13 -30.07 -9.84 5.93
C LEU A 13 -29.32 -9.50 7.23
N LEU A 14 -28.68 -10.49 7.82
CA LEU A 14 -27.70 -10.28 8.87
C LEU A 14 -26.43 -9.71 8.21
N ALA A 15 -26.36 -8.39 8.06
CA ALA A 15 -25.10 -7.75 7.76
C ALA A 15 -24.16 -7.99 8.96
N LEU A 16 -23.09 -8.76 8.76
CA LEU A 16 -21.98 -8.83 9.70
C LEU A 16 -21.30 -7.45 9.72
N PHE A 17 -21.82 -6.55 10.55
CA PHE A 17 -21.08 -5.37 10.98
C PHE A 17 -20.06 -5.86 12.01
N THR A 18 -18.79 -5.99 11.62
CA THR A 18 -17.71 -5.94 12.61
C THR A 18 -17.77 -4.56 13.23
N ALA A 19 -18.33 -4.46 14.44
CA ALA A 19 -18.27 -3.24 15.23
C ALA A 19 -16.80 -2.80 15.29
N MET A 20 -16.51 -1.55 14.94
CA MET A 20 -15.15 -1.03 15.02
C MET A 20 -14.79 -0.92 16.50
N THR A 21 -13.99 -1.86 17.02
CA THR A 21 -13.58 -1.84 18.41
C THR A 21 -12.51 -0.77 18.60
N PRO A 22 -12.76 0.29 19.39
CA PRO A 22 -11.70 1.22 19.74
C PRO A 22 -10.65 0.51 20.58
N ALA A 23 -9.37 0.73 20.27
CA ALA A 23 -8.26 0.33 21.12
C ALA A 23 -7.78 1.56 21.90
N LEU A 24 -7.55 1.41 23.20
CA LEU A 24 -6.89 2.44 24.00
C LEU A 24 -5.41 2.09 24.17
N ALA A 25 -4.53 3.03 23.86
CA ALA A 25 -3.12 2.99 24.20
C ALA A 25 -2.67 4.40 24.58
N ASP A 26 -1.92 4.53 25.68
CA ASP A 26 -1.39 5.81 26.18
C ASP A 26 -2.44 6.94 26.33
N GLY A 27 -3.68 6.58 26.70
CA GLY A 27 -4.79 7.53 26.82
C GLY A 27 -5.36 8.03 25.49
N VAL A 28 -4.87 7.50 24.36
CA VAL A 28 -5.35 7.79 23.01
C VAL A 28 -6.29 6.68 22.55
N VAL A 29 -7.44 7.07 22.00
CA VAL A 29 -8.39 6.15 21.38
C VAL A 29 -8.04 5.96 19.91
N TYR A 30 -7.62 4.75 19.56
CA TYR A 30 -7.37 4.33 18.18
C TYR A 30 -8.59 3.62 17.62
N LEU A 31 -9.04 4.06 16.45
CA LEU A 31 -10.14 3.44 15.74
C LEU A 31 -9.62 2.77 14.47
N ASN A 32 -9.61 1.43 14.46
CA ASN A 32 -9.31 0.68 13.26
C ASN A 32 -10.47 0.87 12.25
N LYS A 33 -10.15 1.42 11.07
CA LYS A 33 -11.13 1.69 10.02
C LYS A 33 -11.36 0.52 9.05
N GLY A 34 -10.68 -0.61 9.26
CA GLY A 34 -10.65 -1.73 8.33
C GLY A 34 -9.89 -1.39 7.05
N LEU A 35 -10.14 -2.16 5.99
CA LEU A 35 -9.60 -1.88 4.66
C LEU A 35 -10.31 -0.66 4.06
N VAL A 36 -9.61 0.47 3.97
CA VAL A 36 -10.16 1.73 3.46
C VAL A 36 -9.78 2.03 2.01
N GLY A 37 -8.89 1.25 1.39
CA GLY A 37 -8.51 1.47 0.00
C GLY A 37 -7.50 0.45 -0.49
N VAL A 38 -7.54 0.17 -1.79
CA VAL A 38 -6.57 -0.67 -2.49
C VAL A 38 -6.10 0.08 -3.73
N GLY A 39 -4.84 -0.13 -4.10
CA GLY A 39 -4.21 0.42 -5.29
C GLY A 39 -3.24 -0.57 -5.90
N ARG A 40 -2.72 -0.25 -7.09
CA ARG A 40 -1.67 -1.02 -7.75
C ARG A 40 -0.62 -0.09 -8.36
N ILE A 41 0.62 -0.52 -8.30
CA ILE A 41 1.68 -0.10 -9.22
C ILE A 41 1.74 -1.16 -10.33
N ARG A 42 1.88 -0.72 -11.58
CA ARG A 42 1.94 -1.65 -12.72
C ARG A 42 3.19 -2.53 -12.61
N ALA A 43 3.07 -3.82 -12.91
CA ALA A 43 4.20 -4.75 -12.85
C ALA A 43 5.36 -4.39 -13.80
N ILE A 44 5.06 -3.66 -14.89
CA ILE A 44 6.06 -3.16 -15.84
C ILE A 44 6.61 -1.77 -15.50
N GLN A 45 6.25 -1.22 -14.33
CA GLN A 45 6.76 0.08 -13.90
C GLN A 45 8.28 0.02 -13.83
N LYS A 46 8.94 0.99 -14.46
CA LYS A 46 10.38 1.16 -14.36
C LYS A 46 10.71 2.40 -13.53
N ASP A 47 11.85 2.36 -12.86
CA ASP A 47 12.42 3.54 -12.23
C ASP A 47 13.16 4.43 -13.24
N LYS A 48 13.72 5.54 -12.77
CA LYS A 48 14.46 6.48 -13.61
C LYS A 48 15.78 5.93 -14.16
N PHE A 49 16.24 4.78 -13.65
CA PHE A 49 17.42 4.06 -14.14
C PHE A 49 17.06 2.95 -15.14
N GLY A 50 15.77 2.80 -15.45
CA GLY A 50 15.28 1.82 -16.43
C GLY A 50 15.08 0.41 -15.88
N GLU A 51 15.24 0.22 -14.57
CA GLU A 51 15.05 -1.07 -13.89
C GLU A 51 13.59 -1.24 -13.46
N THR A 52 13.11 -2.48 -13.46
CA THR A 52 11.73 -2.78 -13.07
C THR A 52 11.54 -2.56 -11.56
N PHE A 53 10.50 -1.84 -11.18
CA PHE A 53 10.12 -1.63 -9.78
C PHE A 53 9.77 -2.98 -9.12
N GLY A 54 10.63 -3.41 -8.20
CA GLY A 54 10.48 -4.66 -7.45
C GLY A 54 9.63 -4.55 -6.17
N SER A 55 9.61 -5.64 -5.39
CA SER A 55 8.93 -5.69 -4.09
C SER A 55 9.61 -4.79 -3.05
N GLY A 56 8.83 -4.31 -2.07
CA GLY A 56 9.33 -3.55 -0.93
C GLY A 56 9.45 -4.38 0.34
N SER A 57 10.43 -4.05 1.18
CA SER A 57 10.64 -4.68 2.50
C SER A 57 10.54 -3.67 3.65
N GLY A 58 11.05 -2.46 3.46
CA GLY A 58 10.97 -1.38 4.44
C GLY A 58 10.15 -0.21 3.92
N MET A 59 9.31 0.39 4.75
CA MET A 59 8.49 1.54 4.38
C MET A 59 8.41 2.56 5.52
N ALA A 60 8.46 3.84 5.15
CA ALA A 60 8.26 4.96 6.08
C ALA A 60 7.37 6.02 5.43
N ILE A 61 6.41 6.54 6.20
CA ILE A 61 5.56 7.65 5.77
C ILE A 61 6.37 8.95 5.87
N ASP A 62 6.41 9.74 4.78
CA ASP A 62 6.92 11.12 4.86
C ASP A 62 5.82 12.01 5.45
N THR A 63 5.73 12.03 6.77
CA THR A 63 4.64 12.70 7.51
C THR A 63 4.48 14.18 7.18
N LYS A 64 5.54 14.86 6.72
CA LYS A 64 5.49 16.27 6.33
C LYS A 64 4.79 16.50 4.99
N SER A 65 4.78 15.49 4.12
CA SER A 65 4.11 15.57 2.82
C SER A 65 2.60 15.33 2.87
N TRP A 66 2.09 14.79 3.99
CA TRP A 66 0.68 14.40 4.07
C TRP A 66 -0.24 15.58 4.36
N ALA A 67 -1.23 15.73 3.49
CA ALA A 67 -2.28 16.72 3.63
C ALA A 67 -3.62 16.14 3.23
N ARG A 68 -4.68 16.70 3.80
CA ARG A 68 -6.04 16.45 3.32
C ARG A 68 -6.20 17.09 1.93
N ASP A 69 -6.84 16.37 1.02
CA ASP A 69 -7.18 16.85 -0.32
C ASP A 69 -8.66 16.56 -0.61
N GLY A 70 -9.52 17.55 -0.29
CA GLY A 70 -10.97 17.38 -0.29
C GLY A 70 -11.45 16.29 0.68
N ALA A 71 -12.10 15.26 0.12
CA ALA A 71 -12.55 14.08 0.86
C ALA A 71 -11.45 13.01 1.03
N GLY A 72 -10.30 13.19 0.36
CA GLY A 72 -9.17 12.27 0.39
C GLY A 72 -7.94 12.86 1.07
N TYR A 73 -6.81 12.21 0.81
CA TYR A 73 -5.50 12.58 1.32
C TYR A 73 -4.46 12.43 0.22
N LYS A 74 -3.43 13.25 0.27
CA LYS A 74 -2.23 13.07 -0.55
C LYS A 74 -0.98 13.15 0.31
N GLY A 75 0.06 12.48 -0.12
CA GLY A 75 1.36 12.52 0.52
C GLY A 75 2.30 11.54 -0.14
N SER A 76 3.39 11.21 0.53
CA SER A 76 4.34 10.23 0.04
C SER A 76 4.79 9.27 1.12
N LEU A 77 5.38 8.18 0.67
CA LEU A 77 6.13 7.25 1.49
C LEU A 77 7.45 6.93 0.80
N TRP A 78 8.44 6.60 1.60
CA TRP A 78 9.69 6.03 1.11
C TRP A 78 9.67 4.52 1.28
N LEU A 79 10.18 3.81 0.27
CA LEU A 79 10.21 2.37 0.22
C LEU A 79 11.62 1.88 -0.12
N LEU A 80 12.15 1.04 0.76
CA LEU A 80 13.35 0.24 0.51
C LEU A 80 12.94 -1.08 -0.14
N PRO A 81 13.59 -1.47 -1.23
CA PRO A 81 13.28 -2.72 -1.88
C PRO A 81 13.76 -3.92 -1.06
N ASP A 82 13.22 -5.09 -1.39
CA ASP A 82 13.82 -6.36 -0.99
C ASP A 82 15.15 -6.60 -1.73
N ARG A 83 15.93 -7.58 -1.29
CA ARG A 83 17.22 -7.99 -1.88
C ARG A 83 17.13 -8.63 -3.27
N GLY A 84 15.99 -8.50 -3.96
CA GLY A 84 15.74 -9.11 -5.26
C GLY A 84 15.12 -10.52 -5.20
N TYR A 85 14.65 -11.00 -6.36
CA TYR A 85 14.12 -12.35 -6.51
C TYR A 85 15.21 -13.40 -6.28
N ASN A 86 14.88 -14.49 -5.58
CA ASN A 86 15.86 -15.47 -5.08
C ASN A 86 15.50 -16.94 -5.33
N VAL A 87 14.41 -17.24 -6.06
CA VAL A 87 13.98 -18.65 -6.27
C VAL A 87 14.88 -19.39 -7.27
N VAL A 88 15.40 -18.70 -8.30
CA VAL A 88 16.24 -19.30 -9.36
C VAL A 88 17.69 -18.79 -9.34
N GLY A 89 18.09 -18.20 -8.21
CA GLY A 89 19.35 -17.47 -8.05
C GLY A 89 19.08 -16.08 -7.49
N THR A 90 19.99 -15.61 -6.63
CA THR A 90 19.89 -14.29 -6.01
C THR A 90 20.20 -13.21 -7.03
N THR A 91 19.23 -12.33 -7.28
CA THR A 91 19.44 -11.12 -8.08
C THR A 91 20.06 -10.05 -7.21
N ASP A 92 21.20 -9.47 -7.59
CA ASP A 92 21.72 -8.27 -6.91
C ASP A 92 20.91 -7.03 -7.31
N TYR A 93 19.73 -6.88 -6.70
CA TYR A 93 18.90 -5.71 -6.92
C TYR A 93 19.47 -4.52 -6.15
N ARG A 94 20.04 -3.57 -6.89
CA ARG A 94 20.76 -2.43 -6.32
C ARG A 94 19.93 -1.70 -5.26
N PRO A 95 20.40 -1.53 -4.03
CA PRO A 95 19.67 -0.83 -2.99
C PRO A 95 19.34 0.60 -3.41
N ARG A 96 18.10 1.02 -3.16
CA ARG A 96 17.60 2.34 -3.52
C ARG A 96 16.49 2.78 -2.59
N LEU A 97 16.27 4.08 -2.51
CA LEU A 97 15.06 4.64 -1.91
C LEU A 97 14.07 4.95 -3.03
N ASN A 98 12.89 4.32 -2.99
CA ASN A 98 11.79 4.66 -3.88
C ASN A 98 10.87 5.65 -3.18
N THR A 99 10.62 6.81 -3.79
CA THR A 99 9.61 7.75 -3.33
C THR A 99 8.31 7.45 -4.04
N ILE A 100 7.31 7.00 -3.27
CA ILE A 100 5.98 6.68 -3.79
C ILE A 100 5.03 7.81 -3.41
N ALA A 101 4.54 8.54 -4.41
CA ALA A 101 3.45 9.49 -4.23
C ALA A 101 2.12 8.74 -4.11
N ILE A 102 1.33 9.13 -3.12
CA ILE A 102 0.05 8.51 -2.77
C ILE A 102 -1.05 9.56 -2.87
N GLU A 103 -2.11 9.21 -3.60
CA GLU A 103 -3.42 9.85 -3.49
C GLU A 103 -4.41 8.80 -2.98
N LEU A 104 -4.98 9.03 -1.79
CA LEU A 104 -5.87 8.13 -1.08
C LEU A 104 -7.29 8.71 -1.09
N THR A 105 -8.23 7.96 -1.67
CA THR A 105 -9.67 8.20 -1.55
C THR A 105 -10.28 7.07 -0.71
N PRO A 106 -10.44 7.27 0.61
CA PRO A 106 -10.84 6.20 1.49
C PRO A 106 -12.31 5.81 1.26
N THR A 107 -12.57 4.50 1.18
CA THR A 107 -13.92 3.94 1.24
C THR A 107 -14.43 4.06 2.67
N ALA A 108 -15.68 4.48 2.82
CA ALA A 108 -16.28 4.62 4.14
C ALA A 108 -16.33 3.25 4.85
N PRO A 109 -16.10 3.21 6.17
CA PRO A 109 -16.30 2.01 6.99
C PRO A 109 -17.58 1.24 6.67
N GLY A 110 -17.46 -0.07 6.44
CA GLY A 110 -18.60 -0.94 6.17
C GLY A 110 -19.22 -0.78 4.78
N VAL A 111 -18.66 0.05 3.92
CA VAL A 111 -19.09 0.21 2.52
C VAL A 111 -18.15 -0.59 1.62
N ALA A 112 -18.71 -1.35 0.68
CA ALA A 112 -17.92 -2.02 -0.34
C ALA A 112 -17.46 -1.00 -1.41
N PRO A 113 -16.24 -1.13 -1.96
CA PRO A 113 -15.85 -0.37 -3.15
C PRO A 113 -16.84 -0.58 -4.30
N VAL A 114 -16.94 0.41 -5.19
CA VAL A 114 -17.74 0.29 -6.41
C VAL A 114 -17.21 -0.88 -7.24
N VAL A 115 -18.11 -1.74 -7.73
CA VAL A 115 -17.77 -2.90 -8.57
C VAL A 115 -16.94 -2.47 -9.79
N GLY A 116 -15.82 -3.15 -10.01
CA GLY A 116 -14.84 -2.83 -11.06
C GLY A 116 -13.88 -1.68 -10.72
N LYS A 117 -14.01 -1.07 -9.55
CA LYS A 117 -13.15 0.00 -9.02
C LYS A 117 -12.55 -0.34 -7.66
N GLU A 118 -12.46 -1.62 -7.33
CA GLU A 118 -11.97 -2.12 -6.05
C GLU A 118 -10.54 -1.66 -5.75
N GLN A 119 -9.78 -1.32 -6.80
CA GLN A 119 -8.35 -1.04 -6.76
C GLN A 119 -8.01 0.41 -7.13
N THR A 120 -8.99 1.31 -7.03
CA THR A 120 -8.81 2.74 -7.33
C THR A 120 -8.84 3.61 -6.08
N GLY A 121 -8.95 3.01 -4.89
CA GLY A 121 -8.96 3.74 -3.61
C GLY A 121 -7.59 4.35 -3.27
N VAL A 122 -6.51 3.78 -3.81
CA VAL A 122 -5.16 4.31 -3.71
C VAL A 122 -4.56 4.44 -5.10
N LYS A 123 -4.16 5.65 -5.50
CA LYS A 123 -3.28 5.87 -6.63
C LYS A 123 -1.86 6.01 -6.10
N ALA A 124 -1.03 5.02 -6.40
CA ALA A 124 0.38 4.98 -6.03
C ALA A 124 1.24 5.20 -7.27
N THR A 125 2.15 6.16 -7.21
CA THR A 125 3.03 6.53 -8.32
C THR A 125 4.48 6.50 -7.87
N LEU A 126 5.35 5.79 -8.59
CA LEU A 126 6.80 5.88 -8.38
C LEU A 126 7.26 7.27 -8.86
N ALA A 127 7.42 8.19 -7.92
CA ALA A 127 7.69 9.60 -8.20
C ALA A 127 9.18 9.87 -8.38
N ASP A 128 10.02 9.19 -7.60
CA ASP A 128 11.48 9.27 -7.72
C ASP A 128 12.14 7.99 -7.20
N THR A 129 13.42 7.82 -7.53
CA THR A 129 14.26 6.72 -7.09
C THR A 129 15.68 7.24 -6.85
N MET A 130 16.28 6.91 -5.70
CA MET A 130 17.66 7.28 -5.38
C MET A 130 18.48 6.03 -5.10
N LEU A 131 19.50 5.75 -5.91
CA LEU A 131 20.43 4.66 -5.62
C LEU A 131 21.21 4.97 -4.34
N LEU A 132 21.45 3.94 -3.54
CA LEU A 132 22.35 4.03 -2.40
C LEU A 132 23.75 3.65 -2.86
N THR A 133 24.71 4.54 -2.62
CA THR A 133 26.12 4.35 -2.99
C THR A 133 27.01 4.41 -1.74
N ASP A 134 28.22 3.87 -1.84
CA ASP A 134 29.25 4.07 -0.82
C ASP A 134 29.90 5.46 -0.92
N ASP A 135 30.91 5.71 -0.07
CA ASP A 135 31.68 6.95 -0.01
C ASP A 135 32.58 7.20 -1.24
N LYS A 136 32.78 6.18 -2.07
CA LYS A 136 33.52 6.23 -3.34
C LYS A 136 32.59 6.35 -4.55
N GLY A 137 31.28 6.35 -4.33
CA GLY A 137 30.26 6.43 -5.38
C GLY A 137 29.98 5.11 -6.08
N ALA A 138 30.46 3.98 -5.56
CA ALA A 138 30.08 2.66 -6.07
C ALA A 138 28.68 2.30 -5.55
N ASP A 139 27.88 1.63 -6.40
CA ASP A 139 26.56 1.14 -6.00
C ASP A 139 26.68 0.19 -4.80
N ALA A 140 25.82 0.37 -3.80
CA ALA A 140 25.65 -0.63 -2.78
C ALA A 140 25.14 -1.95 -3.40
N THR A 141 25.38 -3.08 -2.74
CA THR A 141 24.81 -4.38 -3.13
C THR A 141 23.69 -4.80 -2.18
N GLY A 142 22.65 -5.43 -2.74
CA GLY A 142 21.57 -6.07 -2.01
C GLY A 142 21.92 -7.48 -1.53
N LEU A 143 23.10 -7.99 -1.90
CA LEU A 143 23.58 -9.30 -1.48
C LEU A 143 23.95 -9.33 0.01
N ASP A 144 23.81 -10.51 0.62
CA ASP A 144 24.26 -10.76 1.98
C ASP A 144 25.78 -10.52 2.09
N PRO A 145 26.28 -9.96 3.20
CA PRO A 145 27.72 -9.77 3.39
C PRO A 145 28.44 -11.12 3.37
N LEU A 146 29.51 -11.22 2.57
CA LEU A 146 30.39 -12.39 2.55
C LEU A 146 31.57 -12.16 3.50
N ASN A 147 32.04 -13.22 4.17
CA ASN A 147 33.25 -13.14 5.00
C ASN A 147 34.43 -12.64 4.17
N GLY A 148 34.95 -11.46 4.51
CA GLY A 148 36.18 -10.91 3.94
C GLY A 148 36.02 -10.25 2.56
N VAL A 149 34.81 -9.92 2.11
CA VAL A 149 34.60 -9.21 0.83
C VAL A 149 33.74 -7.96 1.03
N ARG A 150 34.41 -6.80 1.04
CA ARG A 150 34.08 -5.56 0.31
C ARG A 150 35.33 -4.69 0.23
#